data_AF-A0A534WB28-F1
#
_entry.id   AF-A0A534WB28-F1
#
_cell.length_a   1.000
_cell.length_b   1.000
_cell.length_c   1.000
_cell.angle_alpha   90.00
_cell.angle_beta   90.00
_cell.angle_gamma   90.00
#
_symmetry.space_group_name_H-M   'P 1'
#
loop_
_entity.id
_entity.type
_entity.pdbx_description
1 polymer ?
#
loop_
_entity_poly.entity_id
_entity_poly.type
_entity_poly.pdbx_seq_one_letter_code
_entity_poly.pdbx_strand_id
1 'polypeptide(L)'
;MNAETGPRTGVWIVGARGAVATTTIVGARAAALGLSPLRGVTTEGPRGEGLALPGASALVFGGWELRAGSLLDAAADLAEGRIFDGRVLEALAADLAAIDRDIVRGGTRGVPPPCGAATPAEVIAHLAADLRGFRRRHALERVVVVNLATTEPIFTTPEDHLTLAALEESLTGRGAPVFRPSTLYAYAAIREGAAFVNFAASPAALVPAIRELAEREGVPFAGTDGKTGETLVKSALAS
;
A
#
# COMPACT_ATOMS: atom_id res chain seq x y z
N MET A 1 24.81 18.03 5.90
CA MET A 1 23.60 17.18 5.95
C MET A 1 24.09 15.74 5.98
N ASN A 2 24.13 15.12 7.16
CA ASN A 2 24.47 13.71 7.25
C ASN A 2 23.29 12.92 6.70
N ALA A 3 23.50 12.17 5.62
CA ALA A 3 22.56 11.14 5.22
C ALA A 3 22.47 10.16 6.39
N GLU A 4 21.30 10.04 7.01
CA GLU A 4 21.08 9.08 8.09
C GLU A 4 21.36 7.67 7.55
N THR A 5 22.47 7.07 8.01
CA THR A 5 22.92 5.72 7.65
C THR A 5 22.15 4.63 8.41
N GLY A 6 20.86 4.85 8.64
CA GLY A 6 19.96 3.92 9.33
C GLY A 6 19.24 3.00 8.35
N PRO A 7 18.66 1.89 8.84
CA PRO A 7 17.84 1.02 8.01
C PRO A 7 16.63 1.76 7.43
N ARG A 8 16.38 1.55 6.13
CA ARG A 8 15.27 2.17 5.41
C ARG A 8 14.07 1.24 5.33
N THR A 9 12.88 1.80 5.51
CA THR A 9 11.60 1.07 5.45
C THR A 9 10.85 1.45 4.19
N GLY A 10 10.53 0.47 3.35
CA GLY A 10 9.66 0.65 2.20
C GLY A 10 8.20 0.73 2.60
N VAL A 11 7.48 1.70 2.06
CA VAL A 11 6.02 1.80 2.12
C VAL A 11 5.50 1.71 0.70
N TRP A 12 4.91 0.57 0.36
CA TRP A 12 4.37 0.29 -0.96
C TRP A 12 2.86 0.43 -0.96
N ILE A 13 2.33 1.41 -1.67
CA ILE A 13 0.92 1.77 -1.57
C ILE A 13 0.14 1.24 -2.77
N VAL A 14 -0.92 0.48 -2.53
CA VAL A 14 -1.92 0.17 -3.56
C VAL A 14 -2.86 1.38 -3.69
N GLY A 15 -3.01 1.93 -4.90
CA GLY A 15 -3.72 3.19 -5.10
C GLY A 15 -2.85 4.41 -4.77
N ALA A 16 -1.57 4.37 -5.18
CA ALA A 16 -0.52 5.28 -4.72
C ALA A 16 -0.76 6.78 -5.01
N ARG A 17 -1.63 7.13 -5.96
CA ARG A 17 -1.97 8.53 -6.26
C ARG A 17 -3.33 8.94 -5.67
N GLY A 18 -3.94 8.08 -4.84
CA GLY A 18 -5.23 8.34 -4.21
C GLY A 18 -5.14 9.48 -3.19
N ALA A 19 -6.24 10.13 -2.86
CA ALA A 19 -6.23 11.28 -1.95
C ALA A 19 -5.50 10.98 -0.62
N VAL A 20 -5.80 9.84 0.00
CA VAL A 20 -5.16 9.39 1.26
C VAL A 20 -3.67 9.07 1.04
N ALA A 21 -3.34 8.35 -0.03
CA ALA A 21 -1.96 7.97 -0.35
C ALA A 21 -1.08 9.21 -0.60
N THR A 22 -1.52 10.10 -1.48
CA THR A 22 -0.82 11.34 -1.83
C THR A 22 -0.64 12.23 -0.61
N THR A 23 -1.68 12.42 0.20
CA THR A 23 -1.58 13.23 1.43
C THR A 23 -0.62 12.60 2.45
N THR A 24 -0.60 11.26 2.55
CA THR A 24 0.35 10.54 3.42
C THR A 24 1.79 10.76 2.95
N ILE A 25 2.05 10.63 1.65
CA ILE A 25 3.38 10.85 1.07
C ILE A 25 3.80 12.31 1.27
N VAL A 26 2.97 13.28 0.89
CA VAL A 26 3.25 14.71 1.05
C VAL A 26 3.52 15.06 2.51
N GLY A 27 2.68 14.58 3.44
CA GLY A 27 2.85 14.83 4.87
C GLY A 27 4.15 14.27 5.43
N ALA A 28 4.49 13.02 5.07
CA ALA A 28 5.74 12.40 5.49
C ALA A 28 6.97 13.14 4.92
N ARG A 29 6.94 13.54 3.65
CA ARG A 29 8.06 14.25 3.02
C ARG A 29 8.19 15.70 3.51
N ALA A 30 7.08 16.40 3.72
CA ALA A 30 7.08 17.71 4.37
C ALA A 30 7.67 17.64 5.78
N ALA A 31 7.33 16.61 6.55
CA ALA A 31 7.91 16.40 7.88
C ALA A 31 9.40 16.06 7.83
N ALA A 32 9.82 15.20 6.90
CA ALA A 32 11.22 14.87 6.70
C ALA A 32 12.09 16.11 6.35
N LEU A 33 11.49 17.12 5.71
CA LEU A 33 12.13 18.40 5.41
C LEU A 33 11.90 19.49 6.49
N GLY A 34 11.20 19.18 7.58
CA GLY A 34 10.88 20.13 8.64
C GLY A 34 9.87 21.22 8.24
N LEU A 35 9.14 21.03 7.13
CA LEU A 35 8.15 21.98 6.61
C LEU A 35 6.81 21.88 7.33
N SER A 36 6.49 20.72 7.90
CA SER A 36 5.25 20.49 8.66
C SER A 36 5.48 19.46 9.76
N PRO A 37 4.97 19.66 10.99
CA PRO A 37 5.06 18.64 12.04
C PRO A 37 4.12 17.45 11.72
N LEU A 38 4.46 16.26 12.21
CA LEU A 38 3.65 15.04 12.12
C LEU A 38 2.44 15.06 13.09
N ARG A 39 1.70 16.18 13.15
CA ARG A 39 0.49 16.27 13.98
C ARG A 39 -0.57 15.29 13.48
N GLY A 40 -1.16 14.54 14.42
CA GLY A 40 -2.18 13.54 14.13
C GLY A 40 -1.64 12.13 13.89
N VAL A 41 -0.31 11.96 13.76
CA VAL A 41 0.31 10.63 13.80
C VAL A 41 0.30 10.13 15.24
N THR A 42 -0.43 9.05 15.50
CA THR A 42 -0.72 8.58 16.88
C THR A 42 0.49 8.05 17.63
N THR A 43 1.56 7.72 16.92
CA THR A 43 2.84 7.26 17.46
C THR A 43 3.85 8.38 17.61
N GLU A 44 3.50 9.63 17.30
CA GLU A 44 4.34 10.77 17.66
C GLU A 44 4.07 11.18 19.11
N GLY A 45 5.13 11.41 19.89
CA GLY A 45 5.05 11.74 21.32
C GLY A 45 4.95 10.50 22.23
N PRO A 46 4.33 10.60 23.42
CA PRO A 46 4.45 9.59 24.48
C PRO A 46 4.01 8.17 24.10
N ARG A 47 3.08 8.05 23.13
CA ARG A 47 2.60 6.74 22.66
C ARG A 47 3.60 6.00 21.78
N GLY A 48 4.56 6.70 21.19
CA GLY A 48 5.66 6.11 20.43
C GLY A 48 6.94 5.93 21.23
N GLU A 49 7.01 6.44 22.46
CA GLU A 49 8.21 6.32 23.28
C GLU A 49 8.58 4.84 23.50
N GLY A 50 9.83 4.49 23.21
CA GLY A 50 10.32 3.12 23.29
C GLY A 50 9.96 2.22 22.09
N LEU A 51 9.13 2.69 21.14
CA LEU A 51 8.91 1.97 19.89
C LEU A 51 10.04 2.31 18.91
N ALA A 52 10.70 1.27 18.37
CA ALA A 52 11.74 1.42 17.35
C ALA A 52 11.14 1.70 15.95
N LEU A 53 10.36 2.78 15.83
CA LEU A 53 9.70 3.17 14.58
C LEU A 53 10.65 3.99 13.68
N PRO A 54 10.61 3.78 12.36
CA PRO A 54 11.39 4.60 11.43
C PRO A 54 10.85 6.04 11.43
N GLY A 55 11.75 7.01 11.47
CA GLY A 55 11.40 8.41 11.23
C GLY A 55 10.94 8.64 9.78
N ALA A 56 10.25 9.76 9.53
CA ALA A 56 9.71 10.08 8.22
C ALA A 56 10.79 10.18 7.10
N SER A 57 12.01 10.59 7.45
CA SER A 57 13.19 10.61 6.56
C SER A 57 13.60 9.21 6.06
N ALA A 58 13.37 8.18 6.87
CA ALA A 58 13.75 6.80 6.60
C ALA A 58 12.69 6.01 5.79
N LEU A 59 11.51 6.61 5.57
CA LEU A 59 10.45 6.03 4.75
C LEU A 59 10.74 6.24 3.26
N VAL A 60 10.61 5.16 2.50
CA VAL A 60 10.75 5.15 1.04
C VAL A 60 9.43 4.74 0.43
N PHE A 61 8.88 5.56 -0.45
CA PHE A 61 7.56 5.33 -1.03
C PHE A 61 7.66 4.76 -2.44
N GLY A 62 6.73 3.87 -2.76
CA GLY A 62 6.45 3.35 -4.09
C GLY A 62 5.02 2.81 -4.12
N GLY A 63 4.61 2.16 -5.20
CA GLY A 63 3.28 1.56 -5.20
C GLY A 63 2.75 1.11 -6.54
N TRP A 64 1.49 0.72 -6.54
CA TRP A 64 0.71 0.44 -7.75
C TRP A 64 -0.38 1.48 -7.94
N GLU A 65 -0.60 1.89 -9.18
CA GLU A 65 -1.67 2.82 -9.53
C GLU A 65 -2.30 2.44 -10.88
N LEU A 66 -3.62 2.56 -10.97
CA LEU A 66 -4.38 2.33 -12.20
C LEU A 66 -4.57 3.62 -13.00
N ARG A 67 -4.68 4.75 -12.31
CA ARG A 67 -4.92 6.05 -12.94
C ARG A 67 -3.67 6.60 -13.62
N ALA A 68 -3.90 7.29 -14.73
CA ALA A 68 -2.89 8.09 -15.41
C ALA A 68 -2.51 9.33 -14.58
N GLY A 69 -1.61 10.16 -15.11
CA GLY A 69 -1.04 11.34 -14.43
C GLY A 69 0.24 11.01 -13.67
N SER A 70 0.66 11.92 -12.80
CA SER A 70 1.79 11.80 -11.88
C SER A 70 1.34 12.01 -10.42
N LEU A 71 2.18 11.62 -9.47
CA LEU A 71 1.99 11.93 -8.05
C LEU A 71 1.95 13.44 -7.79
N LEU A 72 2.72 14.23 -8.56
CA LEU A 72 2.73 15.68 -8.43
C LEU A 72 1.39 16.29 -8.87
N ASP A 73 0.80 15.81 -9.96
CA ASP A 73 -0.54 16.25 -10.41
C ASP A 73 -1.58 15.94 -9.34
N ALA A 74 -1.56 14.70 -8.80
CA ALA A 74 -2.47 14.32 -7.73
C ALA A 74 -2.29 15.17 -6.46
N ALA A 75 -1.07 15.61 -6.16
CA ALA A 75 -0.79 16.49 -5.02
C ALA A 75 -1.28 17.92 -5.29
N ALA A 76 -1.13 18.42 -6.52
CA ALA A 76 -1.62 19.73 -6.93
C ALA A 76 -3.16 19.82 -6.84
N ASP A 77 -3.87 18.79 -7.32
CA ASP A 77 -5.34 18.72 -7.25
C ASP A 77 -5.84 18.80 -5.79
N LEU A 78 -5.16 18.11 -4.86
CA LEU A 78 -5.52 18.13 -3.43
C LEU A 78 -5.20 19.47 -2.77
N ALA A 79 -4.12 20.13 -3.17
CA ALA A 79 -3.78 21.47 -2.70
C ALA A 79 -4.80 22.52 -3.18
N GLU A 80 -5.25 22.42 -4.43
CA GLU A 80 -6.33 23.26 -4.97
C GLU A 80 -7.64 23.02 -4.21
N GLY A 81 -7.93 21.75 -3.89
CA GLY A 81 -9.03 21.34 -3.00
C GLY A 81 -8.84 21.71 -1.53
N ARG A 82 -7.74 22.40 -1.17
CA ARG A 82 -7.39 22.87 0.19
C ARG A 82 -7.27 21.75 1.23
N ILE A 83 -6.88 20.55 0.82
CA ILE A 83 -6.55 19.45 1.75
C ILE A 83 -5.28 19.79 2.55
N PHE A 84 -4.33 20.49 1.93
CA PHE A 84 -3.14 21.06 2.59
C PHE A 84 -2.68 22.32 1.85
N ASP A 85 -1.75 23.07 2.46
CA ASP A 85 -1.20 24.29 1.88
C ASP A 85 -0.28 23.97 0.69
N GLY A 86 -0.65 24.40 -0.52
CA GLY A 86 0.08 24.14 -1.75
C GLY A 86 1.51 24.70 -1.80
N ARG A 87 1.87 25.64 -0.92
CA ARG A 87 3.24 26.18 -0.84
C ARG A 87 4.29 25.11 -0.55
N VAL A 88 3.91 23.99 0.07
CA VAL A 88 4.84 22.87 0.31
C VAL A 88 5.25 22.14 -0.98
N LEU A 89 4.45 22.23 -2.05
CA LEU A 89 4.68 21.47 -3.27
C LEU A 89 5.93 21.92 -4.03
N GLU A 90 6.27 23.20 -3.97
CA GLU A 90 7.49 23.72 -4.61
C GLU A 90 8.74 23.02 -4.05
N ALA A 91 8.82 22.90 -2.72
CA ALA A 91 9.92 22.22 -2.04
C ALA A 91 9.92 20.69 -2.24
N LEU A 92 8.75 20.10 -2.54
CA LEU A 92 8.57 18.65 -2.67
C LEU A 92 8.57 18.15 -4.11
N ALA A 93 8.53 19.02 -5.12
CA ALA A 93 8.30 18.63 -6.52
C ALA A 93 9.29 17.56 -7.03
N ALA A 94 10.59 17.77 -6.77
CA ALA A 94 11.62 16.82 -7.20
C ALA A 94 11.53 15.47 -6.48
N ASP A 95 11.13 15.48 -5.22
CA ASP A 95 11.00 14.29 -4.38
C ASP A 95 9.75 13.48 -4.77
N LEU A 96 8.61 14.14 -4.98
CA LEU A 96 7.40 13.51 -5.50
C LEU A 96 7.62 12.92 -6.90
N ALA A 97 8.35 13.62 -7.77
CA ALA A 97 8.73 13.08 -9.08
C ALA A 97 9.66 11.87 -8.97
N ALA A 98 10.56 11.84 -7.98
CA ALA A 98 11.41 10.69 -7.73
C ALA A 98 10.61 9.48 -7.24
N ILE A 99 9.69 9.69 -6.29
CA ILE A 99 8.77 8.65 -5.78
C ILE A 99 7.86 8.13 -6.91
N ASP A 100 7.38 9.00 -7.79
CA ASP A 100 6.50 8.62 -8.90
C ASP A 100 7.15 7.61 -9.87
N ARG A 101 8.50 7.59 -9.97
CA ARG A 101 9.23 6.58 -10.76
C ARG A 101 9.16 5.17 -10.16
N ASP A 102 8.86 5.06 -8.86
CA ASP A 102 8.61 3.78 -8.19
C ASP A 102 7.10 3.46 -8.09
N ILE A 103 6.24 4.26 -8.72
CA ILE A 103 4.82 3.95 -8.88
C ILE A 103 4.60 3.21 -10.21
N VAL A 104 4.32 1.92 -10.12
CA VAL A 104 4.09 1.04 -11.27
C VAL A 104 2.64 1.18 -11.73
N ARG A 105 2.47 1.51 -13.02
CA ARG A 105 1.14 1.58 -13.64
C ARG A 105 0.57 0.19 -13.92
N GLY A 106 -0.74 0.05 -13.72
CA GLY A 106 -1.50 -1.14 -14.10
C GLY A 106 -1.72 -2.13 -12.96
N GLY A 107 -0.82 -2.24 -11.97
CA GLY A 107 -1.01 -3.13 -10.81
C GLY A 107 -1.48 -4.52 -11.22
N THR A 108 -2.64 -4.96 -10.71
CA THR A 108 -3.26 -6.26 -11.07
C THR A 108 -3.78 -6.37 -12.51
N ARG A 109 -3.93 -5.26 -13.23
CA ARG A 109 -4.30 -5.25 -14.66
C ARG A 109 -3.09 -5.39 -15.57
N GLY A 110 -1.89 -5.10 -15.06
CA GLY A 110 -0.60 -5.27 -15.73
C GLY A 110 -0.53 -4.70 -17.15
N VAL A 111 0.51 -5.12 -17.88
CA VAL A 111 0.50 -5.08 -19.35
C VAL A 111 -0.07 -6.42 -19.81
N PRO A 112 -1.15 -6.46 -20.61
CA PRO A 112 -1.74 -7.71 -21.04
C PRO A 112 -0.72 -8.50 -21.89
N PRO A 113 -0.65 -9.84 -21.74
CA PRO A 113 0.29 -10.64 -22.52
C PRO A 113 -0.07 -10.57 -24.02
N PRO A 114 0.89 -10.83 -24.92
CA PRO A 114 0.67 -10.75 -26.36
C PRO A 114 -0.47 -11.65 -26.88
N CYS A 115 -0.81 -12.72 -26.15
CA CYS A 115 -1.92 -13.62 -26.45
C CYS A 115 -2.65 -13.99 -25.15
N GLY A 116 -3.95 -13.70 -25.07
CA GLY A 116 -4.83 -14.11 -23.96
C GLY A 116 -4.86 -13.13 -22.77
N ALA A 117 -5.66 -13.49 -21.75
CA ALA A 117 -5.68 -12.78 -20.47
C ALA A 117 -4.64 -13.41 -19.53
N ALA A 118 -3.95 -12.58 -18.73
CA ALA A 118 -3.02 -13.07 -17.72
C ALA A 118 -3.75 -13.90 -16.66
N THR A 119 -3.15 -15.02 -16.28
CA THR A 119 -3.60 -15.84 -15.16
C THR A 119 -3.35 -15.12 -13.82
N PRO A 120 -4.10 -15.44 -12.75
CA PRO A 120 -3.84 -14.91 -11.41
C PRO A 120 -2.38 -15.13 -10.95
N ALA A 121 -1.83 -16.32 -11.22
CA ALA A 121 -0.44 -16.65 -10.91
C ALA A 121 0.57 -15.73 -11.65
N GLU A 122 0.35 -15.44 -12.94
CA GLU A 122 1.19 -14.51 -13.70
C GLU A 122 1.08 -13.07 -13.18
N VAL A 123 -0.13 -12.63 -12.79
CA VAL A 123 -0.31 -11.32 -12.16
C VAL A 123 0.48 -11.24 -10.85
N ILE A 124 0.35 -12.24 -9.98
CA ILE A 124 1.11 -12.33 -8.73
C ILE A 124 2.62 -12.30 -8.98
N ALA A 125 3.10 -13.03 -9.99
CA ALA A 125 4.52 -13.05 -10.33
C ALA A 125 5.05 -11.66 -10.74
N HIS A 126 4.26 -10.87 -11.47
CA HIS A 126 4.61 -9.48 -11.81
C HIS A 126 4.62 -8.58 -10.57
N LEU A 127 3.58 -8.63 -9.73
CA LEU A 127 3.50 -7.86 -8.49
C LEU A 127 4.68 -8.18 -7.56
N ALA A 128 5.03 -9.46 -7.43
CA ALA A 128 6.18 -9.91 -6.68
C ALA A 128 7.50 -9.37 -7.25
N ALA A 129 7.64 -9.34 -8.57
CA ALA A 129 8.83 -8.78 -9.23
C ALA A 129 8.97 -7.27 -8.97
N ASP A 130 7.87 -6.52 -8.95
CA ASP A 130 7.87 -5.09 -8.61
C ASP A 130 8.39 -4.86 -7.19
N LEU A 131 7.87 -5.61 -6.20
CA LEU A 131 8.29 -5.53 -4.81
C LEU A 131 9.77 -5.89 -4.62
N ARG A 132 10.26 -6.97 -5.27
CA ARG A 132 11.70 -7.32 -5.25
C ARG A 132 12.55 -6.26 -5.91
N GLY A 133 12.07 -5.69 -7.02
CA GLY A 133 12.73 -4.60 -7.72
C GLY A 133 12.91 -3.38 -6.81
N PHE A 134 11.83 -2.94 -6.18
CA PHE A 134 11.81 -1.83 -5.24
C PHE A 134 12.73 -2.06 -4.04
N ARG A 135 12.63 -3.23 -3.39
CA ARG A 135 13.49 -3.62 -2.25
C ARG A 135 14.97 -3.54 -2.61
N ARG A 136 15.36 -4.08 -3.78
CA ARG A 136 16.76 -4.06 -4.24
C ARG A 136 17.24 -2.65 -4.60
N ARG A 137 16.45 -1.89 -5.39
CA ARG A 137 16.83 -0.54 -5.85
C ARG A 137 17.13 0.41 -4.69
N HIS A 138 16.39 0.28 -3.59
CA HIS A 138 16.52 1.17 -2.43
C HIS A 138 17.23 0.56 -1.23
N ALA A 139 17.76 -0.66 -1.37
CA ALA A 139 18.41 -1.42 -0.30
C ALA A 139 17.57 -1.48 0.99
N LEU A 140 16.29 -1.80 0.85
CA LEU A 140 15.33 -1.74 1.96
C LEU A 140 15.47 -2.95 2.89
N GLU A 141 15.50 -2.69 4.19
CA GLU A 141 15.54 -3.75 5.19
C GLU A 141 14.22 -4.52 5.19
N ARG A 142 13.11 -3.77 5.12
CA ARG A 142 11.74 -4.28 5.15
C ARG A 142 10.83 -3.47 4.24
N VAL A 143 9.71 -4.08 3.85
CA VAL A 143 8.65 -3.45 3.06
C VAL A 143 7.31 -3.69 3.76
N VAL A 144 6.50 -2.63 3.86
CA VAL A 144 5.11 -2.70 4.29
C VAL A 144 4.25 -2.30 3.09
N VAL A 145 3.33 -3.18 2.70
CA VAL A 145 2.35 -2.93 1.67
C VAL A 145 1.06 -2.42 2.32
N VAL A 146 0.55 -1.27 1.87
CA VAL A 146 -0.68 -0.67 2.41
C VAL A 146 -1.70 -0.54 1.29
N ASN A 147 -2.85 -1.19 1.44
CA ASN A 147 -3.95 -1.08 0.49
C ASN A 147 -4.81 0.15 0.80
N LEU A 148 -4.67 1.19 -0.03
CA LEU A 148 -5.48 2.42 -0.04
C LEU A 148 -6.30 2.56 -1.33
N ALA A 149 -6.43 1.47 -2.10
CA ALA A 149 -7.19 1.49 -3.34
C ALA A 149 -8.69 1.65 -3.07
N THR A 150 -9.43 1.96 -4.14
CA THR A 150 -10.89 2.04 -4.11
C THR A 150 -11.49 0.74 -3.57
N THR A 151 -12.48 0.87 -2.70
CA THR A 151 -13.25 -0.23 -2.13
C THR A 151 -13.83 -1.14 -3.22
N GLU A 152 -13.56 -2.43 -3.09
CA GLU A 152 -14.18 -3.45 -3.92
C GLU A 152 -15.65 -3.68 -3.53
N PRO A 153 -16.51 -4.08 -4.48
CA PRO A 153 -17.89 -4.46 -4.16
C PRO A 153 -17.97 -5.62 -3.16
N ILE A 154 -19.15 -5.80 -2.57
CA ILE A 154 -19.45 -6.93 -1.67
C ILE A 154 -18.93 -8.23 -2.29
N PHE A 155 -18.24 -8.99 -1.47
CA PHE A 155 -17.55 -10.20 -1.86
C PHE A 155 -17.99 -11.31 -0.92
N THR A 156 -18.70 -12.29 -1.48
CA THR A 156 -18.91 -13.57 -0.81
C THR A 156 -17.66 -14.39 -1.03
N THR A 157 -16.97 -14.76 0.05
CA THR A 157 -15.75 -15.57 -0.02
C THR A 157 -16.04 -16.90 -0.73
N PRO A 158 -15.41 -17.16 -1.89
CA PRO A 158 -15.54 -18.43 -2.59
C PRO A 158 -14.91 -19.59 -1.80
N GLU A 159 -15.32 -20.82 -2.10
CA GLU A 159 -14.83 -22.02 -1.40
C GLU A 159 -13.30 -22.21 -1.54
N ASP A 160 -12.76 -21.91 -2.71
CA ASP A 160 -11.31 -21.95 -2.98
C ASP A 160 -10.52 -20.84 -2.27
N HIS A 161 -11.18 -19.85 -1.64
CA HIS A 161 -10.52 -18.83 -0.82
C HIS A 161 -10.54 -19.15 0.69
N LEU A 162 -11.05 -20.33 1.06
CA LEU A 162 -11.16 -20.77 2.46
C LEU A 162 -9.89 -21.43 3.00
N THR A 163 -9.10 -22.08 2.14
CA THR A 163 -7.82 -22.71 2.52
C THR A 163 -6.73 -22.31 1.56
N LEU A 164 -5.49 -22.24 2.05
CA LEU A 164 -4.35 -21.88 1.23
C LEU A 164 -4.12 -22.87 0.09
N ALA A 165 -4.28 -24.17 0.35
CA ALA A 165 -4.12 -25.20 -0.66
C ALA A 165 -5.11 -25.04 -1.82
N ALA A 166 -6.40 -24.80 -1.52
CA ALA A 166 -7.41 -24.61 -2.56
C ALA A 166 -7.19 -23.31 -3.36
N LEU A 167 -6.76 -22.24 -2.68
CA LEU A 167 -6.42 -20.98 -3.34
C LEU A 167 -5.26 -21.16 -4.30
N GLU A 168 -4.19 -21.84 -3.87
CA GLU A 168 -2.99 -22.09 -4.70
C GLU A 168 -3.30 -22.97 -5.91
N GLU A 169 -4.18 -23.96 -5.77
CA GLU A 169 -4.68 -24.74 -6.91
C GLU A 169 -5.43 -23.84 -7.92
N SER A 170 -6.33 -22.98 -7.43
CA SER A 170 -7.16 -22.14 -8.29
C SER A 170 -6.41 -20.97 -8.95
N LEU A 171 -5.26 -20.55 -8.41
CA LEU A 171 -4.36 -19.58 -9.06
C LEU A 171 -3.83 -20.05 -10.42
N THR A 172 -3.73 -21.36 -10.64
CA THR A 172 -3.16 -21.98 -11.86
C THR A 172 -4.21 -22.57 -12.80
N GLY A 173 -5.46 -22.70 -12.34
CA GLY A 173 -6.56 -23.32 -13.08
C GLY A 173 -6.96 -22.56 -14.35
N ARG A 174 -7.38 -23.31 -15.38
CA ARG A 174 -8.04 -22.75 -16.58
C ARG A 174 -9.56 -22.76 -16.35
N GLY A 175 -10.12 -21.59 -16.10
CA GLY A 175 -11.53 -21.40 -15.73
C GLY A 175 -11.58 -20.59 -14.44
N ALA A 176 -12.10 -19.36 -14.51
CA ALA A 176 -11.74 -18.32 -13.56
C ALA A 176 -12.70 -18.28 -12.35
N PRO A 177 -12.26 -18.67 -11.14
CA PRO A 177 -12.69 -17.90 -9.99
C PRO A 177 -12.31 -16.44 -10.26
N VAL A 178 -13.27 -15.52 -10.14
CA VAL A 178 -13.02 -14.09 -10.30
C VAL A 178 -12.25 -13.61 -9.07
N PHE A 179 -10.92 -13.65 -9.15
CA PHE A 179 -10.06 -13.09 -8.11
C PHE A 179 -10.27 -11.59 -8.01
N ARG A 180 -10.44 -11.11 -6.77
CA ARG A 180 -10.44 -9.69 -6.50
C ARG A 180 -9.00 -9.16 -6.52
N PRO A 181 -8.75 -7.95 -7.07
CA PRO A 181 -7.43 -7.32 -7.02
C PRO A 181 -6.79 -7.32 -5.64
N SER A 182 -7.56 -7.03 -4.58
CA SER A 182 -7.07 -6.97 -3.21
C SER A 182 -6.49 -8.29 -2.71
N THR A 183 -7.06 -9.42 -3.12
CA THR A 183 -6.53 -10.77 -2.83
C THR A 183 -5.17 -10.98 -3.49
N LEU A 184 -5.03 -10.57 -4.76
CA LEU A 184 -3.77 -10.72 -5.51
C LEU A 184 -2.65 -9.84 -4.94
N TYR A 185 -2.97 -8.59 -4.57
CA TYR A 185 -2.01 -7.70 -3.91
C TYR A 185 -1.56 -8.26 -2.55
N ALA A 186 -2.50 -8.74 -1.73
CA ALA A 186 -2.19 -9.32 -0.43
C ALA A 186 -1.34 -10.59 -0.56
N TYR A 187 -1.72 -11.51 -1.46
CA TYR A 187 -0.96 -12.73 -1.72
C TYR A 187 0.48 -12.39 -2.13
N ALA A 188 0.65 -11.52 -3.12
CA ALA A 188 1.98 -11.13 -3.60
C ALA A 188 2.83 -10.46 -2.50
N ALA A 189 2.23 -9.56 -1.72
CA ALA A 189 2.92 -8.88 -0.62
C ALA A 189 3.44 -9.89 0.43
N ILE A 190 2.55 -10.74 0.93
CA ILE A 190 2.85 -11.70 1.98
C ILE A 190 3.87 -12.72 1.48
N ARG A 191 3.73 -13.20 0.24
CA ARG A 191 4.67 -14.17 -0.34
C ARG A 191 6.09 -13.61 -0.52
N GLU A 192 6.22 -12.30 -0.71
CA GLU A 192 7.52 -11.61 -0.73
C GLU A 192 8.04 -11.21 0.66
N GLY A 193 7.40 -11.67 1.73
CA GLY A 193 7.78 -11.35 3.10
C GLY A 193 7.46 -9.91 3.51
N ALA A 194 6.60 -9.20 2.77
CA ALA A 194 6.21 -7.84 3.06
C ALA A 194 4.96 -7.82 3.95
N ALA A 195 5.03 -7.08 5.06
CA ALA A 195 3.88 -6.88 5.94
C ALA A 195 2.72 -6.25 5.16
N PHE A 196 1.47 -6.63 5.44
CA PHE A 196 0.32 -6.18 4.66
C PHE A 196 -0.74 -5.50 5.53
N VAL A 197 -1.14 -4.29 5.17
CA VAL A 197 -2.19 -3.52 5.86
C VAL A 197 -3.34 -3.23 4.89
N ASN A 198 -4.52 -3.75 5.20
CA ASN A 198 -5.74 -3.44 4.45
C ASN A 198 -6.51 -2.28 5.10
N PHE A 199 -6.30 -1.07 4.58
CA PHE A 199 -7.03 0.10 5.08
C PHE A 199 -8.31 0.38 4.28
N ALA A 200 -8.39 -0.09 3.04
CA ALA A 200 -9.62 -0.06 2.26
C ALA A 200 -10.69 -1.01 2.83
N ALA A 201 -11.96 -0.74 2.57
CA ALA A 201 -13.07 -1.63 2.89
C ALA A 201 -13.19 -2.79 1.87
N SER A 202 -12.07 -3.40 1.48
CA SER A 202 -12.02 -4.50 0.50
C SER A 202 -11.86 -5.84 1.23
N PRO A 203 -12.95 -6.58 1.52
CA PRO A 203 -12.90 -7.75 2.39
C PRO A 203 -12.10 -8.92 1.80
N ALA A 204 -11.95 -8.97 0.47
CA ALA A 204 -11.23 -10.03 -0.22
C ALA A 204 -9.71 -10.01 0.04
N ALA A 205 -9.17 -8.93 0.60
CA ALA A 205 -7.74 -8.79 0.87
C ALA A 205 -7.24 -9.72 1.99
N LEU A 206 -8.12 -10.10 2.93
CA LEU A 206 -7.78 -10.89 4.11
C LEU A 206 -8.77 -12.04 4.31
N VAL A 207 -9.11 -12.74 3.22
CA VAL A 207 -9.85 -14.02 3.25
C VAL A 207 -9.06 -15.08 4.04
N PRO A 208 -9.70 -16.17 4.52
CA PRO A 208 -9.03 -17.18 5.33
C PRO A 208 -7.73 -17.73 4.73
N ALA A 209 -7.73 -18.07 3.43
CA ALA A 209 -6.54 -18.57 2.74
C ALA A 209 -5.34 -17.59 2.78
N ILE A 210 -5.59 -16.27 2.71
CA ILE A 210 -4.53 -15.25 2.78
C ILE A 210 -3.99 -15.11 4.21
N ARG A 211 -4.84 -15.32 5.23
CA ARG A 211 -4.38 -15.32 6.63
C ARG A 211 -3.54 -16.55 6.93
N GLU A 212 -3.96 -17.72 6.44
CA GLU A 212 -3.18 -18.96 6.50
C GLU A 212 -1.81 -18.80 5.80
N LEU A 213 -1.78 -18.12 4.64
CA LEU A 213 -0.53 -17.76 3.98
C LEU A 213 0.36 -16.88 4.88
N ALA A 214 -0.20 -15.84 5.50
CA ALA A 214 0.57 -14.94 6.36
C ALA A 214 1.16 -15.66 7.58
N GLU A 215 0.41 -16.57 8.18
CA GLU A 215 0.88 -17.45 9.26
C GLU A 215 2.00 -18.37 8.79
N ARG A 216 1.86 -19.00 7.61
CA ARG A 216 2.89 -19.86 6.99
C ARG A 216 4.20 -19.10 6.74
N GLU A 217 4.12 -17.89 6.20
CA GLU A 217 5.30 -17.07 5.88
C GLU A 217 5.86 -16.30 7.10
N GLY A 218 5.14 -16.29 8.24
CA GLY A 218 5.54 -15.54 9.43
C GLY A 218 5.47 -14.02 9.25
N VAL A 219 4.55 -13.53 8.42
CA VAL A 219 4.45 -12.12 8.03
C VAL A 219 3.27 -11.45 8.77
N PRO A 220 3.48 -10.28 9.40
CA PRO A 220 2.39 -9.58 10.06
C PRO A 220 1.42 -8.95 9.06
N PHE A 221 0.12 -8.97 9.40
CA PHE A 221 -0.92 -8.28 8.64
C PHE A 221 -1.92 -7.56 9.56
N ALA A 222 -2.60 -6.54 9.04
CA ALA A 222 -3.62 -5.78 9.77
C ALA A 222 -4.75 -5.31 8.85
N GLY A 223 -5.92 -5.03 9.41
CA GLY A 223 -7.11 -4.59 8.67
C GLY A 223 -8.41 -5.14 9.29
N THR A 224 -9.58 -4.80 8.76
CA THR A 224 -9.88 -4.03 7.53
C THR A 224 -10.55 -2.70 7.85
N ASP A 225 -10.61 -1.79 6.86
CA ASP A 225 -11.39 -0.54 6.88
C ASP A 225 -10.94 0.50 7.93
N GLY A 226 -10.18 1.49 7.47
CA GLY A 226 -9.63 2.55 8.29
C GLY A 226 -10.69 3.40 8.99
N LYS A 227 -10.63 3.47 10.31
CA LYS A 227 -11.58 4.22 11.14
C LYS A 227 -11.12 5.67 11.37
N THR A 228 -11.55 6.60 10.52
CA THR A 228 -10.99 7.97 10.46
C THR A 228 -11.96 9.13 10.69
N GLY A 229 -13.28 8.89 10.77
CA GLY A 229 -14.30 9.95 10.85
C GLY A 229 -15.56 9.57 11.63
N GLU A 230 -16.69 9.46 10.94
CA GLU A 230 -17.99 9.17 11.57
C GLU A 230 -17.98 7.90 12.42
N THR A 231 -17.38 6.81 11.91
CA THR A 231 -17.27 5.55 12.65
C THR A 231 -16.43 5.71 13.93
N LEU A 232 -15.41 6.58 13.92
CA LEU A 232 -14.63 6.90 15.12
C LEU A 232 -15.52 7.56 16.18
N VAL A 233 -16.26 8.59 15.78
CA VAL A 233 -17.17 9.33 16.67
C VAL A 233 -18.26 8.41 17.21
N LYS A 234 -18.90 7.61 16.37
CA LYS A 234 -19.94 6.66 16.79
C LYS A 234 -19.43 5.71 17.87
N SER A 235 -18.26 5.11 17.68
CA SER A 235 -17.73 4.18 18.67
C SER A 235 -17.22 4.82 19.94
N ALA A 236 -16.78 6.09 19.89
CA ALA A 236 -16.38 6.82 21.09
C ALA A 236 -17.58 7.35 21.90
N LEU A 237 -18.72 7.59 21.25
CA LEU A 237 -19.95 8.07 21.92
C LEU A 237 -20.89 6.94 22.35
N ALA A 238 -20.82 5.78 21.70
CA ALA A 238 -21.61 4.61 22.05
C ALA A 238 -20.97 3.73 23.14
N SER A 239 -19.77 4.10 23.62
CA SER A 239 -19.02 3.43 24.69
C SER A 239 -19.35 3.98 26.07
#